data_AF-U2HKA6-F1
#
_entry.id   AF-U2HKA6-F1
#
_cell.length_a   1.000
_cell.length_b   1.000
_cell.length_c   1.000
_cell.angle_alpha   90.00
_cell.angle_beta   90.00
_cell.angle_gamma   90.00
#
_symmetry.space_group_name_H-M   'P 1'
#
loop_
_entity.id
_entity.type
_entity.pdbx_description
1 polymer ?
#
loop_
_entity_poly.entity_id
_entity_poly.type
_entity_poly.pdbx_seq_one_letter_code
_entity_poly.pdbx_strand_id
1 'polypeptide(L)'
;MLVVDEVHHLLAGSYREQRASLNLLKFLANDLQISMVLVGTRDAVLALQTDTQMISRYVPFEIPRWRESDGLRRLLAAFERVLPLRKPSDLARREIVQFVLSASGGLTGEISTLLNNAAELSIRSGDEFIGITHLEHVCRVEQ
;
A
#
# COMPACT_ATOMS: atom_id res chain seq x y z
N MET A 1 -16.57 -11.61 -6.83
CA MET A 1 -15.85 -11.03 -5.68
C MET A 1 -15.96 -9.52 -5.77
N LEU A 2 -16.24 -8.83 -4.67
CA LEU A 2 -16.33 -7.37 -4.59
C LEU A 2 -15.31 -6.86 -3.57
N VAL A 3 -14.51 -5.86 -3.95
CA VAL A 3 -13.57 -5.17 -3.08
C VAL A 3 -14.09 -3.76 -2.86
N VAL A 4 -14.23 -3.36 -1.59
CA VAL A 4 -14.64 -2.01 -1.19
C VAL A 4 -13.49 -1.39 -0.45
N ASP A 5 -12.91 -0.36 -1.06
CA ASP A 5 -11.83 0.41 -0.45
C ASP A 5 -12.37 1.57 0.39
N GLU A 6 -11.54 2.07 1.30
CA GLU A 6 -11.85 3.20 2.18
C GLU A 6 -13.16 3.03 2.97
N VAL A 7 -13.47 1.80 3.42
CA VAL A 7 -14.75 1.48 4.11
C VAL A 7 -14.96 2.27 5.41
N HIS A 8 -13.89 2.81 5.98
CA HIS A 8 -13.94 3.68 7.16
C HIS A 8 -14.66 5.02 6.88
N HIS A 9 -14.84 5.43 5.63
CA HIS A 9 -15.69 6.57 5.27
C HIS A 9 -17.15 6.41 5.71
N LEU A 10 -17.60 5.20 6.00
CA LEU A 10 -18.90 4.98 6.64
C LEU A 10 -19.04 5.82 7.91
N LEU A 11 -17.97 5.98 8.70
CA LEU A 11 -17.98 6.75 9.94
C LEU A 11 -18.30 8.24 9.75
N ALA A 12 -18.11 8.79 8.55
CA ALA A 12 -18.44 10.19 8.25
C ALA A 12 -19.97 10.44 8.19
N GLY A 13 -20.76 9.39 7.96
CA GLY A 13 -22.23 9.47 7.96
C GLY A 13 -22.82 9.41 9.37
N SER A 14 -24.09 9.79 9.49
CA SER A 14 -24.89 9.56 10.69
C SER A 14 -25.00 8.06 11.00
N TYR A 15 -25.33 7.72 12.25
CA TYR A 15 -25.55 6.32 12.66
C TYR A 15 -26.57 5.58 11.78
N ARG A 16 -27.59 6.29 11.28
CA ARG A 16 -28.59 5.73 10.37
C ARG A 16 -28.00 5.41 9.00
N GLU A 17 -27.19 6.29 8.45
CA GLU A 17 -26.53 6.10 7.15
C GLU A 17 -25.50 4.97 7.22
N GLN A 18 -24.70 4.93 8.28
CA GLN A 18 -23.77 3.83 8.57
C GLN A 18 -24.47 2.47 8.50
N ARG A 19 -25.58 2.32 9.24
CA ARG A 19 -26.34 1.08 9.30
C ARG A 19 -27.01 0.73 7.97
N ALA A 20 -27.51 1.73 7.24
CA ALA A 20 -28.07 1.52 5.90
C ALA A 20 -27.02 0.99 4.92
N SER A 21 -25.83 1.59 4.90
CA SER A 21 -24.72 1.17 4.05
C SER A 21 -24.22 -0.23 4.41
N LEU A 22 -24.05 -0.54 5.70
CA LEU A 22 -23.68 -1.89 6.15
C LEU A 22 -24.74 -2.93 5.74
N ASN A 23 -26.03 -2.62 5.88
CA ASN A 23 -27.10 -3.51 5.43
C ASN A 23 -27.08 -3.72 3.91
N LEU A 24 -26.77 -2.69 3.13
CA LEU A 24 -26.60 -2.81 1.69
C LEU A 24 -25.43 -3.73 1.34
N LEU A 25 -24.29 -3.60 2.01
CA LEU A 25 -23.16 -4.51 1.83
C LEU A 25 -23.54 -5.96 2.17
N LYS A 26 -24.29 -6.19 3.27
CA LYS A 26 -24.81 -7.53 3.61
C LYS A 26 -25.73 -8.08 2.54
N PHE A 27 -26.66 -7.24 2.06
CA PHE A 27 -27.61 -7.62 1.03
C PHE A 27 -26.88 -8.05 -0.24
N LEU A 28 -25.94 -7.23 -0.74
CA LEU A 28 -25.14 -7.55 -1.91
C LEU A 28 -24.33 -8.84 -1.75
N ALA A 29 -23.69 -9.02 -0.59
CA ALA A 29 -22.92 -10.23 -0.32
C ALA A 29 -23.79 -11.50 -0.36
N ASN A 30 -24.98 -11.43 0.27
CA ASN A 30 -25.89 -12.57 0.36
C ASN A 30 -26.64 -12.83 -0.96
N ASP A 31 -27.15 -11.80 -1.62
CA ASP A 31 -27.96 -11.94 -2.84
C ASP A 31 -27.11 -12.40 -4.02
N LEU A 32 -25.95 -11.77 -4.22
CA LEU A 32 -25.03 -12.11 -5.30
C LEU A 32 -24.15 -13.34 -4.97
N GLN A 33 -24.19 -13.85 -3.74
CA GLN A 33 -23.36 -14.96 -3.26
C GLN A 33 -21.86 -14.72 -3.52
N ILE A 34 -21.39 -13.49 -3.29
CA ILE A 34 -20.01 -13.09 -3.57
C ILE A 34 -19.16 -12.96 -2.30
N SER A 35 -17.88 -13.31 -2.41
CA SER A 35 -16.88 -12.92 -1.42
C SER A 35 -16.69 -11.39 -1.44
N MET A 36 -16.68 -10.79 -0.25
CA MET A 36 -16.51 -9.37 -0.02
C MET A 36 -15.22 -9.11 0.75
N VAL A 37 -14.38 -8.23 0.20
CA VAL A 37 -13.14 -7.78 0.85
C VAL A 37 -13.28 -6.30 1.16
N LEU A 38 -13.18 -5.94 2.43
CA LEU A 38 -13.28 -4.57 2.90
C LEU A 38 -11.88 -4.06 3.25
N VAL A 39 -11.48 -2.96 2.64
CA VAL A 39 -10.17 -2.34 2.79
C VAL A 39 -10.34 -0.95 3.37
N GLY A 40 -9.38 -0.53 4.19
CA GLY A 40 -9.35 0.79 4.79
C GLY A 40 -8.34 0.88 5.91
N THR A 41 -8.37 2.00 6.63
CA THR A 41 -7.53 2.24 7.81
C THR A 41 -8.01 1.41 9.00
N ARG A 42 -7.34 1.55 10.16
CA ARG A 42 -7.77 0.91 11.41
C ARG A 42 -9.22 1.27 11.80
N ASP A 43 -9.69 2.43 11.37
CA ASP A 43 -11.05 2.90 11.60
C ASP A 43 -12.09 2.07 10.85
N ALA A 44 -11.70 1.29 9.84
CA ALA A 44 -12.58 0.34 9.18
C ALA A 44 -13.14 -0.70 10.18
N VAL A 45 -12.30 -1.14 11.13
CA VAL A 45 -12.73 -2.09 12.16
C VAL A 45 -13.79 -1.43 13.07
N LEU A 46 -13.60 -0.16 13.43
CA LEU A 46 -14.56 0.60 14.23
C LEU A 46 -15.90 0.78 13.48
N ALA A 47 -15.84 1.08 12.18
CA ALA A 47 -17.03 1.19 11.32
C ALA A 47 -17.85 -0.11 11.31
N LEU A 48 -17.17 -1.26 11.22
CA LEU A 48 -17.80 -2.57 11.23
C LEU A 48 -18.33 -2.98 12.62
N GLN A 49 -17.71 -2.49 13.70
CA GLN A 49 -18.14 -2.78 15.06
C GLN A 49 -19.52 -2.19 15.41
N THR A 50 -20.01 -1.23 14.61
CA THR A 50 -21.37 -0.68 14.76
C THR A 50 -22.47 -1.71 14.51
N ASP A 51 -22.14 -2.86 13.91
CA ASP A 51 -23.05 -3.98 13.66
C ASP A 51 -22.43 -5.34 14.01
N THR A 52 -22.96 -5.99 15.05
CA THR A 52 -22.43 -7.26 15.58
C THR A 52 -22.41 -8.40 14.55
N GLN A 53 -23.28 -8.40 13.55
CA GLN A 53 -23.29 -9.44 12.50
C GLN A 53 -22.19 -9.24 11.47
N MET A 54 -21.62 -8.03 11.36
CA MET A 54 -20.47 -7.79 10.50
C MET A 54 -19.19 -8.31 11.14
N ILE A 55 -19.02 -8.11 12.45
CA ILE A 55 -17.84 -8.57 13.21
C ILE A 55 -17.66 -10.09 13.09
N SER A 56 -18.74 -10.86 13.11
CA SER A 56 -18.65 -12.34 13.01
C SER A 56 -18.34 -12.84 11.60
N ARG A 57 -18.55 -12.01 10.56
CA ARG A 57 -18.35 -12.39 9.14
C ARG A 57 -16.99 -11.95 8.59
N TYR A 58 -16.42 -10.88 9.12
CA TYR A 58 -15.15 -10.33 8.64
C TYR A 58 -14.03 -10.56 9.64
N VAL A 59 -13.02 -11.31 9.23
CA VAL A 59 -11.78 -11.49 9.99
C VAL A 59 -10.82 -10.35 9.62
N PRO A 60 -10.42 -9.47 10.56
CA PRO A 60 -9.47 -8.41 10.26
C PRO A 60 -8.12 -8.99 9.86
N PHE A 61 -7.54 -8.45 8.80
CA PHE A 61 -6.19 -8.75 8.36
C PHE A 61 -5.41 -7.44 8.20
N GLU A 62 -4.38 -7.25 9.01
CA GLU A 62 -3.52 -6.06 8.94
C GLU A 62 -2.37 -6.33 7.97
N ILE A 63 -2.18 -5.43 7.00
CA ILE A 63 -0.99 -5.42 6.15
C ILE A 63 0.07 -4.60 6.90
N PRO A 64 1.12 -5.23 7.45
CA PRO A 64 2.12 -4.50 8.20
C PRO A 64 2.98 -3.64 7.27
N ARG A 65 3.49 -2.54 7.82
CA ARG A 65 4.56 -1.78 7.17
C ARG A 65 5.78 -2.67 6.98
N TRP A 66 6.49 -2.47 5.87
CA TRP A 66 7.76 -3.11 5.61
C TRP A 66 8.76 -2.76 6.71
N ARG A 67 9.64 -3.72 6.98
CA ARG A 67 10.78 -3.58 7.90
C ARG A 67 12.01 -4.14 7.20
N GLU A 68 13.19 -3.84 7.73
CA GLU A 68 14.44 -4.42 7.24
C GLU A 68 14.35 -5.95 7.40
N SER A 69 14.10 -6.64 6.29
CA SER A 69 13.75 -8.05 6.24
C SER A 69 14.03 -8.61 4.84
N ASP A 70 14.16 -9.93 4.74
CA ASP A 70 14.31 -10.59 3.43
C ASP A 70 13.10 -10.37 2.53
N GLY A 71 11.91 -10.15 3.11
CA GLY A 71 10.70 -9.79 2.37
C GLY A 71 10.86 -8.46 1.63
N LEU A 72 11.35 -7.43 2.32
CA LEU A 72 11.61 -6.13 1.70
C LEU A 72 12.72 -6.24 0.64
N ARG A 73 13.79 -6.99 0.91
CA ARG A 73 14.86 -7.21 -0.08
C ARG A 73 14.33 -7.88 -1.35
N ARG A 74 13.45 -8.88 -1.20
CA ARG A 74 12.77 -9.54 -2.33
C ARG A 74 11.86 -8.59 -3.09
N LEU A 75 11.13 -7.71 -2.39
CA LEU A 75 10.31 -6.68 -3.04
C LEU A 75 11.18 -5.75 -3.90
N LEU A 76 12.27 -5.24 -3.35
CA LEU A 76 13.19 -4.34 -4.08
C LEU A 76 13.84 -5.03 -5.28
N ALA A 77 14.25 -6.28 -5.13
CA ALA A 77 14.75 -7.09 -6.25
C ALA A 77 13.68 -7.34 -7.33
N ALA A 78 12.41 -7.45 -6.94
CA ALA A 78 11.31 -7.56 -7.90
C ALA A 78 11.09 -6.23 -8.66
N PHE A 79 11.18 -5.08 -7.97
CA PHE A 79 11.19 -3.77 -8.63
C PHE A 79 12.33 -3.66 -9.65
N GLU A 80 13.55 -4.05 -9.27
CA GLU A 80 14.72 -3.99 -10.18
C GLU A 80 14.49 -4.74 -11.51
N ARG A 81 13.71 -5.82 -11.49
CA ARG A 81 13.38 -6.60 -12.68
C ARG A 81 12.31 -5.97 -13.58
N VAL A 82 11.47 -5.11 -13.02
CA VAL A 82 10.33 -4.50 -13.71
C VAL A 82 10.64 -3.07 -14.15
N LEU A 83 11.51 -2.37 -13.42
CA LEU A 83 11.95 -1.03 -13.76
C LEU A 83 12.71 -1.04 -15.10
N PRO A 84 12.44 -0.07 -16.00
CA PRO A 84 12.99 -0.06 -17.35
C PRO A 84 14.43 0.51 -17.40
N LEU A 85 15.32 0.01 -16.55
CA LEU A 85 16.72 0.47 -16.45
C LEU A 85 17.65 -0.48 -17.18
N ARG A 86 18.61 0.06 -17.95
CA ARG A 86 19.55 -0.77 -18.73
C ARG A 86 20.66 -1.39 -17.89
N LYS A 87 21.02 -0.78 -16.75
CA LYS A 87 22.10 -1.26 -15.89
C LYS A 87 21.54 -1.77 -14.56
N PRO A 88 22.15 -2.83 -13.99
CA PRO A 88 21.75 -3.32 -12.68
C PRO A 88 21.96 -2.25 -11.61
N SER A 89 21.00 -2.13 -10.70
CA SER A 89 20.99 -1.15 -9.62
C SER A 89 21.32 -1.77 -8.25
N ASP A 90 21.25 -3.11 -8.14
CA ASP A 90 21.41 -3.88 -6.90
C ASP A 90 20.58 -3.28 -5.75
N LEU A 91 19.27 -3.14 -5.98
CA LEU A 91 18.36 -2.47 -5.05
C LEU A 91 18.25 -3.21 -3.70
N ALA A 92 18.60 -4.49 -3.67
CA ALA A 92 18.61 -5.31 -2.46
C ALA A 92 19.84 -5.04 -1.55
N ARG A 93 20.79 -4.21 -1.98
CA ARG A 93 21.96 -3.84 -1.17
C ARG A 93 21.53 -3.09 0.10
N ARG A 94 22.24 -3.37 1.20
CA ARG A 94 21.87 -2.89 2.55
C ARG A 94 21.67 -1.38 2.62
N GLU A 95 22.55 -0.61 1.99
CA GLU A 95 22.48 0.85 1.96
C GLU A 95 21.16 1.36 1.35
N ILE A 96 20.76 0.85 0.19
CA ILE A 96 19.49 1.23 -0.48
C ILE A 96 18.30 0.77 0.35
N VAL A 97 18.31 -0.46 0.86
CA VAL A 97 17.22 -0.99 1.69
C VAL A 97 16.96 -0.08 2.88
N GLN A 98 18.02 0.33 3.58
CA GLN A 98 17.90 1.21 4.76
C GLN A 98 17.41 2.60 4.38
N PHE A 99 17.93 3.17 3.29
CA PHE A 99 17.49 4.47 2.79
C PHE A 99 16.00 4.44 2.40
N VAL A 100 15.61 3.50 1.55
CA VAL A 100 14.23 3.34 1.07
C VAL A 100 13.28 3.13 2.23
N LEU A 101 13.63 2.29 3.21
CA LEU A 101 12.80 2.06 4.39
C LEU A 101 12.63 3.33 5.23
N SER A 102 13.69 4.10 5.41
CA SER A 102 13.66 5.37 6.15
C SER A 102 12.83 6.42 5.43
N ALA A 103 13.02 6.59 4.13
CA ALA A 103 12.33 7.60 3.32
C ALA A 103 10.84 7.29 3.14
N SER A 104 10.47 6.02 2.95
CA SER A 104 9.09 5.59 2.71
C SER A 104 8.26 5.34 3.97
N GLY A 105 8.89 5.30 5.16
CA GLY A 105 8.25 4.84 6.39
C GLY A 105 7.69 3.41 6.30
N GLY A 106 8.24 2.59 5.38
CA GLY A 106 7.82 1.20 5.15
C GLY A 106 6.47 1.03 4.44
N LEU A 107 5.94 2.07 3.80
CA LEU A 107 4.70 1.99 3.02
C LEU A 107 5.01 1.54 1.59
N THR A 108 4.32 0.50 1.10
CA THR A 108 4.52 0.00 -0.27
C THR A 108 4.30 1.07 -1.34
N GLY A 109 3.29 1.92 -1.16
CA GLY A 109 3.00 3.04 -2.07
C GLY A 109 4.17 4.02 -2.15
N GLU A 110 4.64 4.50 -1.01
CA GLU A 110 5.79 5.41 -0.92
C GLU A 110 7.09 4.78 -1.47
N ILE A 111 7.33 3.49 -1.21
CA ILE A 111 8.46 2.76 -1.83
C ILE A 111 8.34 2.79 -3.36
N SER A 112 7.16 2.48 -3.89
CA SER A 112 6.91 2.47 -5.33
C SER A 112 7.12 3.86 -5.94
N THR A 113 6.57 4.92 -5.34
CA THR A 113 6.74 6.29 -5.80
C THR A 113 8.21 6.70 -5.83
N LEU A 114 8.93 6.49 -4.72
CA LEU A 114 10.35 6.79 -4.60
C LEU A 114 11.19 6.11 -5.69
N LEU A 115 10.98 4.80 -5.91
CA LEU A 115 11.74 4.04 -6.89
C LEU A 115 11.42 4.46 -8.33
N ASN A 116 10.15 4.73 -8.65
CA ASN A 116 9.77 5.18 -9.99
C ASN A 116 10.35 6.57 -10.29
N ASN A 117 10.31 7.49 -9.33
CA ASN A 117 10.88 8.83 -9.48
C ASN A 117 12.40 8.78 -9.61
N ALA A 118 13.07 7.89 -8.88
CA ALA A 118 14.51 7.68 -9.00
C ALA A 118 14.90 7.03 -10.33
N ALA A 119 14.10 6.08 -10.83
CA ALA A 119 14.28 5.48 -12.15
C ALA A 119 14.13 6.52 -13.26
N GLU A 120 13.08 7.34 -13.20
CA GLU A 120 12.85 8.42 -14.16
C GLU A 120 14.02 9.41 -14.18
N LEU A 121 14.49 9.83 -13.00
CA LEU A 121 15.65 10.71 -12.88
C LEU A 121 16.90 10.11 -13.54
N SER A 122 17.17 8.84 -13.26
CA SER A 122 18.32 8.11 -13.80
C SER A 122 18.27 7.92 -15.32
N ILE A 123 17.07 7.73 -15.87
CA ILE A 123 16.87 7.65 -17.33
C ILE A 123 17.10 9.03 -17.95
N ARG A 124 16.60 10.10 -17.33
CA ARG A 124 16.78 11.47 -17.82
C ARG A 124 18.23 11.95 -17.73
N SER A 125 18.98 11.52 -16.72
CA SER A 125 20.42 11.83 -16.59
C SER A 125 21.30 10.98 -17.52
N GLY A 126 20.77 9.88 -18.06
CA GLY A 126 21.51 8.91 -18.89
C GLY A 126 22.34 7.90 -18.09
N ASP A 127 22.22 7.90 -16.76
CA ASP A 127 22.91 6.95 -15.89
C ASP A 127 22.39 5.53 -16.08
N GLU A 128 21.07 5.38 -16.21
CA GLU A 128 20.37 4.11 -16.46
C GLU A 128 20.52 3.07 -15.34
N PHE A 129 20.78 3.51 -14.09
CA PHE A 129 20.74 2.74 -12.84
C PHE A 129 20.33 3.62 -11.64
N ILE A 130 19.74 3.03 -10.59
CA ILE A 130 19.44 3.72 -9.35
C ILE A 130 20.60 3.58 -8.36
N GLY A 131 21.21 4.71 -8.01
CA GLY A 131 22.15 4.86 -6.92
C GLY A 131 21.58 5.65 -5.75
N ILE A 132 22.33 5.74 -4.64
CA ILE A 132 21.91 6.51 -3.45
C ILE A 132 21.66 8.00 -3.77
N THR A 133 22.47 8.57 -4.65
CA THR A 133 22.38 9.97 -5.09
C THR A 133 21.04 10.29 -5.76
N HIS A 134 20.50 9.36 -6.53
CA HIS A 134 19.20 9.52 -7.19
C HIS A 134 18.07 9.53 -6.17
N LEU A 135 18.13 8.61 -5.21
CA LEU A 135 17.14 8.51 -4.13
C LEU A 135 17.16 9.76 -3.24
N GLU A 136 18.35 10.23 -2.86
CA GLU A 136 18.52 11.49 -2.12
C GLU A 136 17.98 12.69 -2.87
N HIS A 137 18.21 12.75 -4.19
CA HIS A 137 17.74 13.86 -5.01
C HIS A 137 16.21 13.90 -5.06
N VAL A 138 15.55 12.77 -5.27
CA VAL A 138 14.07 12.68 -5.28
C VAL A 138 13.50 13.13 -3.94
N CYS A 139 14.03 12.64 -2.82
CA CYS A 139 13.54 13.02 -1.49
C CYS A 139 13.73 14.51 -1.16
N ARG A 140 14.70 15.21 -1.76
CA ARG A 140 14.89 16.65 -1.57
C ARG A 140 13.93 17.51 -2.38
N VAL A 141 13.44 17.00 -3.50
CA VAL A 141 12.54 17.74 -4.40
C VAL A 141 11.07 17.63 -3.95
N GLU A 142 10.73 16.58 -3.20
CA GLU A 142 9.38 16.34 -2.67
C GLU A 142 9.10 16.99 -1.29
N GLN A 143 10.08 17.69 -0.70
CA GLN A 143 9.95 18.46 0.55
C GLN A 143 9.84 19.95 0.30
#